data_AF-A0A7S2CWN3-F1
#
_entry.id   AF-A0A7S2CWN3-F1
#
_cell.length_a   1.000
_cell.length_b   1.000
_cell.length_c   1.000
_cell.angle_alpha   90.00
_cell.angle_beta   90.00
_cell.angle_gamma   90.00
#
_symmetry.space_group_name_H-M   'P 1'
#
loop_
_entity.id
_entity.type
_entity.pdbx_description
1 polymer ?
#
loop_
_entity_poly.entity_id
_entity_poly.type
_entity_poly.pdbx_seq_one_letter_code
_entity_poly.pdbx_strand_id
1 'polypeptide(L)'
;RFAYTKVSGKEFSKYDVDLDRIQQGKDPRTTVMVRNLMGAHARESMMQFLERFGLGKRYTFFYMPCKERKKTPTGFAFINFKEPCDVSKLYTSMKAGAWYHVITSWTGKGPEVSYARVQGHDELASHFRSSAVLHEWDPSKRPIFKNEAPGKQVYSPKDERNNTCW
;
A
#
# COMPACT_ATOMS: atom_id res chain seq x y z
N ARG A 1 -18.96 23.59 4.70
CA ARG A 1 -18.50 23.81 3.31
C ARG A 1 -17.00 23.56 3.29
N PHE A 2 -16.54 22.38 2.85
CA PHE A 2 -15.10 22.11 2.73
C PHE A 2 -14.65 22.57 1.34
N ALA A 3 -13.78 23.58 1.30
CA ALA A 3 -13.20 24.09 0.07
C ALA A 3 -12.25 23.02 -0.50
N TYR A 4 -12.49 22.58 -1.73
CA TYR A 4 -11.52 21.79 -2.48
C TYR A 4 -10.47 22.74 -3.04
N THR A 5 -9.38 22.96 -2.29
CA THR A 5 -8.20 23.63 -2.84
C THR A 5 -7.59 22.70 -3.88
N LYS A 6 -7.49 23.16 -5.13
CA LYS A 6 -6.85 22.42 -6.22
C LYS A 6 -5.34 22.36 -5.95
N VAL A 7 -4.93 21.30 -5.27
CA VAL A 7 -3.53 20.99 -4.97
C VAL A 7 -2.76 20.87 -6.30
N SER A 8 -1.67 21.61 -6.45
CA SER A 8 -0.89 21.66 -7.70
C SER A 8 -0.20 20.31 -7.99
N GLY A 9 0.05 19.99 -9.26
CA GLY A 9 0.71 18.75 -9.66
C GLY A 9 2.10 18.52 -9.03
N LYS A 10 2.82 19.60 -8.68
CA LYS A 10 4.12 19.55 -7.98
C LYS A 10 4.01 19.05 -6.54
N GLU A 11 2.85 19.18 -5.91
CA GLU A 11 2.68 18.73 -4.52
C GLU A 11 2.37 17.23 -4.42
N PHE A 12 1.95 16.61 -5.53
CA PHE A 12 1.69 15.17 -5.59
C PHE A 12 2.93 14.34 -5.91
N SER A 13 3.93 14.91 -6.58
CA SER A 13 5.16 14.18 -6.93
C SER A 13 5.93 13.69 -5.70
N LYS A 14 5.76 14.32 -4.54
CA LYS A 14 6.33 13.83 -3.27
C LYS A 14 5.83 12.44 -2.89
N TYR A 15 4.73 11.97 -3.45
CA TYR A 15 4.19 10.63 -3.23
C TYR A 15 4.57 9.63 -4.33
N ASP A 16 5.31 10.05 -5.34
CA ASP A 16 5.78 9.13 -6.37
C ASP A 16 6.80 8.16 -5.79
N VAL A 17 6.76 6.93 -6.31
CA VAL A 17 7.71 5.87 -5.93
C VAL A 17 8.94 6.02 -6.82
N ASP A 18 10.07 6.30 -6.19
CA ASP A 18 11.38 6.41 -6.82
C ASP A 18 12.20 5.17 -6.45
N LEU A 19 12.38 4.27 -7.43
CA LEU A 19 13.07 2.99 -7.22
C LEU A 19 14.55 3.18 -6.88
N ASP A 20 15.21 4.18 -7.46
CA ASP A 20 16.62 4.44 -7.24
C ASP A 20 16.86 4.92 -5.81
N ARG A 21 15.97 5.78 -5.29
CA ARG A 21 16.05 6.23 -3.90
C ARG A 21 15.80 5.10 -2.91
N ILE A 22 14.87 4.18 -3.19
CA ILE A 22 14.67 2.98 -2.36
C ILE A 22 15.92 2.10 -2.37
N GLN A 23 16.49 1.82 -3.55
CA GLN A 23 17.68 0.98 -3.69
C GLN A 23 18.90 1.57 -2.98
N GLN A 24 19.04 2.90 -2.98
CA GLN A 24 20.09 3.62 -2.25
C GLN A 24 19.81 3.77 -0.75
N GLY A 25 18.69 3.26 -0.24
CA GLY A 25 18.29 3.41 1.16
C GLY A 25 17.87 4.83 1.56
N LYS A 26 17.64 5.73 0.60
CA LYS A 26 17.31 7.15 0.80
C LYS A 26 15.82 7.43 0.90
N ASP A 27 14.99 6.40 0.77
CA ASP A 27 13.54 6.48 0.95
C ASP A 27 13.06 5.35 1.88
N PRO A 28 12.80 5.66 3.17
CA PRO A 28 12.46 4.66 4.18
C PRO A 28 10.96 4.32 4.22
N ARG A 29 10.15 4.87 3.30
CA ARG A 29 8.70 4.74 3.33
C ARG A 29 8.26 3.33 2.95
N THR A 30 7.26 2.83 3.68
CA THR A 30 6.78 1.44 3.58
C THR A 30 5.29 1.32 3.30
N THR A 31 4.54 2.44 3.36
CA THR A 31 3.10 2.43 3.10
C THR A 31 2.77 2.99 1.72
N VAL A 32 1.97 2.25 0.95
CA VAL A 32 1.52 2.66 -0.37
C VAL A 32 0.00 2.69 -0.48
N MET A 33 -0.48 3.56 -1.37
CA MET A 33 -1.82 3.55 -1.92
C MET A 33 -1.76 2.97 -3.33
N VAL A 34 -2.47 1.87 -3.55
CA VAL A 34 -2.69 1.28 -4.87
C VAL A 34 -4.05 1.73 -5.37
N ARG A 35 -4.08 2.46 -6.49
CA ARG A 35 -5.28 3.04 -7.14
C ARG A 35 -5.66 2.23 -8.37
N ASN A 36 -6.83 2.54 -8.92
CA ASN A 36 -7.41 1.89 -10.11
C ASN A 36 -7.69 0.38 -9.92
N LEU A 37 -7.99 -0.04 -8.68
CA LEU A 37 -8.39 -1.41 -8.35
C LEU A 37 -9.89 -1.59 -8.59
N MET A 38 -10.27 -1.86 -9.83
CA MET A 38 -11.67 -2.03 -10.25
C MET A 38 -12.13 -3.49 -10.18
N GLY A 39 -13.44 -3.68 -10.01
CA GLY A 39 -14.09 -4.98 -10.03
C GLY A 39 -14.66 -5.39 -8.66
N ALA A 40 -15.68 -6.26 -8.70
CA ALA A 40 -16.33 -6.76 -7.48
C ALA A 40 -15.39 -7.62 -6.61
N HIS A 41 -14.37 -8.23 -7.23
CA HIS A 41 -13.38 -9.11 -6.59
C HIS A 41 -12.01 -8.43 -6.40
N ALA A 42 -11.94 -7.10 -6.46
CA ALA A 42 -10.66 -6.39 -6.42
C ALA A 42 -9.89 -6.65 -5.12
N ARG A 43 -10.59 -6.88 -4.01
CA ARG A 43 -9.97 -7.21 -2.72
C ARG A 43 -9.27 -8.56 -2.79
N GLU A 44 -9.98 -9.58 -3.24
CA GLU A 44 -9.48 -10.95 -3.36
C GLU A 44 -8.34 -11.01 -4.37
N SER A 45 -8.48 -10.35 -5.52
CA SER A 45 -7.40 -10.23 -6.52
C SER A 45 -6.17 -9.53 -5.93
N MET A 46 -6.33 -8.48 -5.12
CA MET A 46 -5.18 -7.81 -4.49
C MET A 46 -4.50 -8.71 -3.45
N MET A 47 -5.26 -9.46 -2.66
CA MET A 47 -4.69 -10.41 -1.70
C MET A 47 -3.97 -11.56 -2.41
N GLN A 48 -4.57 -12.12 -3.48
CA GLN A 48 -3.96 -13.17 -4.29
C GLN A 48 -2.67 -12.67 -4.98
N PHE A 49 -2.67 -11.43 -5.46
CA PHE A 49 -1.47 -10.79 -5.99
C PHE A 49 -0.35 -10.75 -4.95
N LEU A 50 -0.65 -10.29 -3.72
CA LEU A 50 0.36 -10.23 -2.67
C LEU A 50 0.94 -11.61 -2.37
N GLU A 51 0.11 -12.65 -2.28
CA GLU A 51 0.61 -14.02 -2.06
C GLU A 51 1.47 -14.52 -3.23
N ARG A 52 0.97 -14.41 -4.48
CA ARG A 52 1.64 -14.95 -5.67
C ARG A 52 3.01 -14.30 -5.95
N PHE A 53 3.17 -13.02 -5.62
CA PHE A 53 4.43 -12.30 -5.81
C PHE A 53 5.31 -12.28 -4.55
N GLY A 54 5.04 -13.15 -3.57
CA GLY A 54 5.87 -13.33 -2.38
C GLY A 54 5.83 -12.15 -1.40
N LEU A 55 4.77 -11.34 -1.45
CA LEU A 55 4.52 -10.20 -0.56
C LEU A 55 3.52 -10.54 0.56
N GLY A 56 2.88 -11.71 0.52
CA GLY A 56 1.85 -12.13 1.47
C GLY A 56 2.27 -12.07 2.95
N LYS A 57 3.50 -12.51 3.26
CA LYS A 57 4.10 -12.45 4.61
C LYS A 57 4.89 -11.17 4.88
N ARG A 58 4.96 -10.27 3.89
CA ARG A 58 5.80 -9.06 3.90
C ARG A 58 5.03 -7.79 4.23
N TYR A 59 3.70 -7.81 4.12
CA TYR A 59 2.88 -6.68 4.58
C TYR A 59 2.50 -6.81 6.06
N THR A 60 2.39 -5.68 6.76
CA THR A 60 1.92 -5.58 8.15
C THR A 60 0.57 -4.90 8.28
N PHE A 61 0.11 -4.21 7.22
CA PHE A 61 -1.21 -3.60 7.16
C PHE A 61 -1.83 -3.76 5.77
N PHE A 62 -3.13 -4.03 5.70
CA PHE A 62 -3.93 -4.00 4.48
C PHE A 62 -5.31 -3.40 4.74
N TYR A 63 -5.73 -2.46 3.91
CA TYR A 63 -7.07 -1.90 3.98
C TYR A 63 -7.60 -1.49 2.60
N MET A 64 -8.76 -2.01 2.22
CA MET A 64 -9.48 -1.62 1.02
C MET A 64 -10.88 -1.15 1.43
N PRO A 65 -11.17 0.16 1.39
CA PRO A 65 -12.50 0.66 1.75
C PRO A 65 -13.58 0.11 0.81
N CYS A 66 -14.77 -0.15 1.37
CA CYS A 66 -15.95 -0.53 0.61
C CYS A 66 -16.96 0.63 0.66
N LYS A 67 -17.59 0.99 -0.48
CA LYS A 67 -18.70 1.95 -0.45
C LYS A 67 -19.97 1.24 0.04
N GLU A 68 -20.47 1.64 1.21
CA GLU A 68 -21.65 1.09 1.90
C GLU A 68 -22.86 0.87 0.97
N ARG A 69 -23.09 1.75 0.00
CA ARG A 69 -24.29 1.71 -0.86
C ARG A 69 -24.23 0.75 -2.05
N LYS A 70 -23.05 0.28 -2.47
CA LYS A 70 -22.92 -0.54 -3.70
C LYS A 70 -22.15 -1.85 -3.53
N LYS A 71 -21.67 -2.19 -2.32
CA LYS A 71 -20.75 -3.33 -2.07
C LYS A 71 -19.58 -3.38 -3.06
N THR A 72 -19.24 -2.25 -3.69
CA THR A 72 -18.18 -2.16 -4.68
C THR A 72 -16.98 -1.49 -4.01
N PRO A 73 -15.76 -2.05 -4.16
CA PRO A 73 -14.55 -1.40 -3.69
C PRO A 73 -14.44 0.05 -4.19
N THR A 74 -13.88 0.96 -3.38
CA THR A 74 -13.68 2.37 -3.74
C THR A 74 -12.72 2.58 -4.92
N GLY A 75 -12.03 1.54 -5.37
CA GLY A 75 -11.04 1.61 -6.44
C GLY A 75 -9.60 1.74 -5.94
N PHE A 76 -9.35 1.60 -4.64
CA PHE A 76 -8.01 1.69 -4.07
C PHE A 76 -7.83 0.89 -2.78
N ALA A 77 -6.59 0.55 -2.46
CA ALA A 77 -6.18 -0.09 -1.22
C ALA A 77 -4.94 0.58 -0.63
N PHE A 78 -4.80 0.50 0.69
CA PHE A 78 -3.62 0.87 1.44
C PHE A 78 -2.91 -0.38 1.93
N ILE A 79 -1.59 -0.40 1.80
CA ILE A 79 -0.75 -1.54 2.17
C ILE A 79 0.50 -1.00 2.84
N ASN A 80 0.82 -1.49 4.04
CA ASN A 80 2.11 -1.24 4.68
C ASN A 80 2.97 -2.49 4.60
N PHE A 81 4.23 -2.32 4.21
CA PHE A 81 5.22 -3.39 4.19
C PHE A 81 6.17 -3.34 5.38
N LYS A 82 6.88 -4.45 5.61
CA LYS A 82 7.96 -4.56 6.59
C LYS A 82 9.16 -3.72 6.19
N GLU A 83 9.52 -3.73 4.91
CA GLU A 83 10.73 -3.07 4.42
C GLU A 83 10.45 -2.26 3.13
N PRO A 84 11.19 -1.16 2.87
CA PRO A 84 11.02 -0.37 1.63
C PRO A 84 11.27 -1.17 0.35
N CYS A 85 12.13 -2.20 0.40
CA CYS A 85 12.39 -3.08 -0.75
C CYS A 85 11.13 -3.84 -1.20
N ASP A 86 10.20 -4.13 -0.29
CA ASP A 86 8.92 -4.76 -0.61
C ASP A 86 8.02 -3.81 -1.43
N VAL A 87 8.12 -2.49 -1.19
CA VAL A 87 7.45 -1.46 -2.02
C VAL A 87 7.99 -1.47 -3.44
N SER A 88 9.32 -1.50 -3.59
CA SER A 88 9.99 -1.61 -4.90
C SER A 88 9.54 -2.86 -5.66
N LYS A 89 9.45 -4.01 -4.96
CA LYS A 89 8.97 -5.27 -5.55
C LYS A 89 7.52 -5.19 -6.00
N LEU A 90 6.63 -4.63 -5.18
CA LEU A 90 5.23 -4.40 -5.55
C LEU A 90 5.15 -3.54 -6.82
N TYR A 91 5.84 -2.38 -6.80
CA TYR A 91 5.80 -1.39 -7.86
C TYR A 91 6.28 -1.97 -9.19
N THR A 92 7.45 -2.62 -9.18
CA THR A 92 8.06 -3.22 -10.37
C THR A 92 7.17 -4.33 -10.93
N SER A 93 6.62 -5.18 -10.06
CA SER A 93 5.70 -6.25 -10.49
C SER A 93 4.46 -5.67 -11.17
N MET A 94 3.82 -4.65 -10.58
CA MET A 94 2.64 -4.02 -11.19
C MET A 94 2.95 -3.34 -12.52
N LYS A 95 4.10 -2.66 -12.63
CA LYS A 95 4.55 -2.05 -13.89
C LYS A 95 4.83 -3.08 -14.98
N ALA A 96 5.33 -4.26 -14.60
CA ALA A 96 5.53 -5.39 -15.52
C ALA A 96 4.23 -6.10 -15.94
N GLY A 97 3.05 -5.62 -15.51
CA GLY A 97 1.76 -6.19 -15.89
C GLY A 97 1.34 -7.40 -15.05
N ALA A 98 2.02 -7.69 -13.94
CA ALA A 98 1.72 -8.81 -13.05
C ALA A 98 0.25 -8.87 -12.60
N TRP A 99 -0.37 -7.70 -12.44
CA TRP A 99 -1.77 -7.56 -12.06
C TRP A 99 -2.73 -8.27 -13.03
N TYR A 100 -2.41 -8.25 -14.33
CA TYR A 100 -3.24 -8.85 -15.38
C TYR A 100 -3.22 -10.38 -15.36
N HIS A 101 -2.27 -11.00 -14.66
CA HIS A 101 -2.26 -12.44 -14.43
C HIS A 101 -3.14 -12.88 -13.26
N VAL A 102 -3.70 -11.94 -12.51
CA VAL A 102 -4.48 -12.18 -11.28
C VAL A 102 -5.94 -11.79 -11.44
N ILE A 103 -6.23 -10.75 -12.23
CA ILE A 103 -7.61 -10.35 -12.50
C ILE A 103 -8.27 -11.18 -13.59
N THR A 104 -9.58 -11.36 -13.48
CA THR A 104 -10.41 -12.08 -14.45
C THR A 104 -11.17 -11.16 -15.41
N SER A 105 -11.23 -9.85 -15.14
CA SER A 105 -11.94 -8.88 -15.96
C SER A 105 -11.11 -7.61 -16.15
N TRP A 106 -10.88 -7.26 -17.42
CA TRP A 106 -10.17 -6.05 -17.81
C TRP A 106 -11.08 -4.83 -17.73
N THR A 107 -10.63 -3.77 -17.08
CA THR A 107 -11.45 -2.58 -16.78
C THR A 107 -10.84 -1.26 -17.27
N GLY A 108 -9.89 -1.33 -18.20
CA GLY A 108 -9.29 -0.17 -18.85
C GLY A 108 -7.92 0.21 -18.28
N LYS A 109 -7.88 0.99 -17.19
CA LYS A 109 -6.61 1.47 -16.61
C LYS A 109 -6.01 0.47 -15.64
N GLY A 110 -4.71 0.22 -15.79
CA GLY A 110 -3.93 -0.57 -14.84
C GLY A 110 -3.80 0.09 -13.47
N PRO A 111 -3.40 -0.69 -12.45
CA PRO A 111 -3.18 -0.18 -11.11
C PRO A 111 -2.04 0.83 -11.09
N GLU A 112 -2.21 1.87 -10.28
CA GLU A 112 -1.18 2.87 -10.03
C GLU A 112 -0.76 2.82 -8.57
N VAL A 113 0.54 2.90 -8.33
CA VAL A 113 1.12 2.86 -6.98
C VAL A 113 1.71 4.23 -6.66
N SER A 114 1.40 4.73 -5.48
CA SER A 114 2.00 5.94 -4.90
C SER A 114 2.16 5.72 -3.40
N TYR A 115 3.06 6.44 -2.75
CA TYR A 115 3.14 6.45 -1.29
C TYR A 115 1.86 6.99 -0.66
N ALA A 116 1.44 6.36 0.44
CA ALA A 116 0.33 6.86 1.24
C ALA A 116 0.73 8.11 2.03
N ARG A 117 -0.25 8.87 2.48
CA ARG A 117 -0.01 10.06 3.33
C ARG A 117 0.44 9.68 4.73
N VAL A 118 -0.18 8.65 5.30
CA VAL A 118 0.22 8.06 6.58
C VAL A 118 1.24 6.96 6.26
N GLN A 119 2.38 6.97 6.95
CA GLN A 119 3.51 6.07 6.70
C GLN A 119 3.87 5.28 7.95
N GLY A 120 4.04 3.97 7.81
CA GLY A 120 4.48 3.07 8.87
C GLY A 120 3.33 2.43 9.65
N HIS A 121 3.61 1.27 10.25
CA HIS A 121 2.63 0.46 10.97
C HIS A 121 2.03 1.20 12.17
N ASP A 122 2.88 1.82 13.00
CA ASP A 122 2.45 2.50 14.23
C ASP A 122 1.58 3.72 13.95
N GLU A 123 1.96 4.53 12.96
CA GLU A 123 1.16 5.68 12.52
C GLU A 123 -0.18 5.26 11.95
N LEU A 124 -0.24 4.15 11.20
CA LEU A 124 -1.50 3.57 10.75
C LEU A 124 -2.34 3.06 11.92
N ALA A 125 -1.75 2.34 12.86
CA ALA A 125 -2.44 1.85 14.05
C ALA A 125 -3.04 3.03 14.85
N SER A 126 -2.26 4.10 15.05
CA SER A 126 -2.70 5.35 15.67
C SER A 126 -3.83 6.01 14.88
N HIS A 127 -3.66 6.15 13.56
CA HIS A 127 -4.65 6.76 12.67
C HIS A 127 -6.01 6.04 12.68
N PHE A 128 -5.99 4.70 12.73
CA PHE A 128 -7.21 3.90 12.73
C PHE A 128 -7.78 3.66 14.13
N ARG A 129 -7.04 3.95 15.21
CA ARG A 129 -7.40 3.64 16.61
C ARG A 129 -8.80 4.11 17.03
N SER A 130 -9.22 5.30 16.58
CA SER A 130 -10.53 5.87 16.88
C SER A 130 -11.47 5.88 15.67
N SER A 131 -11.11 5.18 14.59
CA SER A 131 -11.90 5.17 13.36
C SER A 131 -13.05 4.17 13.47
N ALA A 132 -14.26 4.62 13.16
CA ALA A 132 -15.47 3.79 13.14
C ALA A 132 -15.34 2.55 12.25
N VAL A 133 -14.42 2.56 11.27
CA VAL A 133 -14.15 1.43 10.39
C VAL A 133 -13.63 0.19 11.13
N LEU A 134 -13.00 0.32 12.30
CA LEU A 134 -12.63 -0.83 13.11
C LEU A 134 -13.86 -1.55 13.70
N HIS A 135 -14.97 -0.83 13.83
CA HIS A 135 -16.26 -1.33 14.29
C HIS A 135 -17.23 -1.68 13.14
N GLU A 136 -16.76 -1.66 11.89
CA GLU A 136 -17.55 -2.11 10.73
C GLU A 136 -18.12 -3.51 11.00
N TRP A 137 -19.43 -3.70 10.82
CA TRP A 137 -20.10 -4.96 11.17
C TRP A 137 -19.50 -6.15 10.42
N ASP A 138 -19.14 -5.94 9.16
CA ASP A 138 -18.50 -6.94 8.31
C ASP A 138 -16.98 -6.98 8.54
N PRO A 139 -16.42 -8.03 9.19
CA PRO A 139 -15.00 -8.08 9.51
C PRO A 139 -14.11 -8.09 8.25
N SER A 140 -14.63 -8.57 7.12
CA SER A 140 -13.88 -8.59 5.86
C SER A 140 -13.61 -7.18 5.32
N LYS A 141 -14.35 -6.16 5.77
CA LYS A 141 -14.17 -4.76 5.35
C LYS A 141 -13.28 -3.96 6.30
N ARG A 142 -12.92 -4.52 7.45
CA ARG A 142 -12.04 -3.88 8.42
C ARG A 142 -10.60 -3.81 7.89
N PRO A 143 -9.81 -2.82 8.33
CA PRO A 143 -8.36 -2.85 8.20
C PRO A 143 -7.78 -4.11 8.84
N ILE A 144 -6.84 -4.76 8.16
CA ILE A 144 -6.09 -5.91 8.66
C ILE A 144 -4.74 -5.40 9.16
N PHE A 145 -4.48 -5.58 10.44
CA PHE A 145 -3.15 -5.44 11.03
C PHE A 145 -2.58 -6.84 11.29
N LYS A 146 -1.40 -7.12 10.75
CA LYS A 146 -0.65 -8.34 11.08
C LYS A 146 0.34 -7.99 12.17
N ASN A 147 0.25 -8.68 13.30
CA ASN A 147 1.19 -8.49 14.41
C ASN A 147 2.62 -8.60 13.89
N GLU A 148 3.39 -7.54 14.09
CA GLU A 148 4.84 -7.64 14.03
C GLU A 148 5.25 -8.57 15.16
N ALA A 149 6.02 -9.62 14.87
CA ALA A 149 6.91 -10.11 15.92
C ALA A 149 7.77 -8.90 16.33
N PRO A 150 7.96 -8.60 17.62
CA PRO A 150 8.57 -7.35 18.06
C PRO A 150 10.01 -7.28 17.55
N GLY A 151 10.20 -6.58 16.45
CA GLY A 151 11.47 -6.40 15.77
C GLY A 151 11.68 -4.92 15.53
N LYS A 152 12.26 -4.26 16.52
CA LYS A 152 12.72 -2.87 16.46
C LYS A 152 13.39 -2.58 15.10
N GLN A 153 12.99 -1.52 14.43
CA GLN A 153 13.96 -0.60 13.81
C GLN A 153 13.54 0.84 14.02
N VAL A 154 14.03 1.41 15.12
CA VAL A 154 14.38 2.82 15.17
C VAL A 154 15.34 3.05 14.00
N TYR A 155 14.91 3.82 13.01
CA TYR A 155 15.78 4.23 11.91
C TYR A 155 16.89 5.12 12.51
N SER A 156 18.03 4.51 12.80
CA SER A 156 19.26 5.21 13.16
C SER A 156 20.07 5.33 11.88
N PRO A 157 20.35 6.55 11.38
CA PRO A 157 21.31 6.71 10.29
C PRO A 157 22.64 6.15 10.76
N LYS A 158 23.08 5.03 10.19
CA LYS A 158 24.43 4.49 10.42
C LYS A 158 25.09 4.30 9.06
N ASP A 159 26.06 5.18 8.86
CA ASP A 159 27.25 5.12 8.01
C ASP A 159 27.20 4.24 6.76
N GLU A 160 27.32 4.94 5.63
CA GLU A 160 27.79 4.43 4.36
C GLU A 160 28.99 3.49 4.57
N ARG A 161 28.77 2.20 4.31
CA ARG A 161 29.66 1.32 3.54
C ARG A 161 29.04 -0.08 3.49
N ASN A 162 28.74 -0.49 2.26
CA ASN A 162 28.41 -1.84 1.82
C ASN A 162 27.04 -2.39 2.25
N ASN A 163 26.04 -2.21 1.39
CA ASN A 163 25.05 -3.25 1.16
C ASN A 163 24.48 -3.13 -0.26
N THR A 164 25.11 -3.84 -1.19
CA THR A 164 24.49 -4.20 -2.47
C THR A 164 23.42 -5.24 -2.20
N CYS A 165 22.16 -4.88 -2.45
CA CYS A 165 21.06 -5.84 -2.48
C CYS A 165 21.10 -6.56 -3.83
N TRP A 166 21.36 -7.86 -3.81
CA TRP A 166 21.17 -8.76 -4.95
C TRP A 166 19.69 -9.15 -5.10
#